data_AF-A0AAE4NLX9-F1
#
_entry.id   AF-A0AAE4NLX9-F1
#
_cell.length_a   1.000
_cell.length_b   1.000
_cell.length_c   1.000
_cell.angle_alpha   90.00
_cell.angle_beta   90.00
_cell.angle_gamma   90.00
#
_symmetry.space_group_name_H-M   'P 1'
#
loop_
_entity.id
_entity.type
_entity.pdbx_description
1 polymer ?
#
loop_
_entity_poly.entity_id
_entity_poly.type
_entity_poly.pdbx_seq_one_letter_code
_entity_poly.pdbx_strand_id
1 'polypeptide(L)'
;MNLSGEIVAALGMIVAAYLGYLGNKFTARSAEETKRIETSKPDWDAFTERIMQRLDAQQVELKNQADQIISLRSRVETLQETIESTRRKYWAAIGGIRRIVSRDKAALDTARLPPDVQEDVLNG
;
A
#
# COMPACT_ATOMS: atom_id res chain seq x y z
N MET A 1 -11.53 74.65 34.21
CA MET A 1 -11.82 73.20 34.13
C MET A 1 -11.80 72.83 32.67
N ASN A 2 -10.85 72.00 32.25
CA ASN A 2 -10.63 71.69 30.83
C ASN A 2 -11.62 70.61 30.38
N LEU A 3 -12.71 71.04 29.72
CA LEU A 3 -13.74 70.16 29.15
C LEU A 3 -13.18 69.03 28.26
N SER A 4 -11.98 69.21 27.71
CA SER A 4 -11.32 68.22 26.86
C SER A 4 -10.81 66.99 27.61
N GLY A 5 -10.45 67.11 28.90
CA GLY A 5 -9.90 65.99 29.68
C GLY A 5 -10.97 65.01 30.16
N GLU A 6 -12.13 65.53 30.56
CA GLU A 6 -13.23 64.74 31.11
C GLU A 6 -13.94 63.89 30.03
N ILE A 7 -14.08 64.42 28.81
CA ILE A 7 -14.67 63.70 27.67
C ILE A 7 -13.77 62.53 27.25
N VAL A 8 -12.44 62.72 27.25
CA VAL A 8 -11.47 61.66 26.93
C VAL A 8 -11.48 60.55 27.99
N ALA A 9 -11.60 60.91 29.27
CA ALA A 9 -11.72 59.93 30.36
C ALA A 9 -13.03 59.13 30.28
N ALA A 10 -14.15 59.79 30.00
CA ALA A 10 -15.45 59.14 29.84
C ALA A 10 -15.48 58.18 28.65
N LEU A 11 -14.92 58.58 27.50
CA LEU A 11 -14.78 57.70 26.33
C LEU A 11 -13.85 56.51 26.62
N GLY A 12 -12.75 56.74 27.34
CA GLY A 12 -11.85 55.68 27.78
C GLY A 12 -12.54 54.62 28.65
N MET A 13 -13.41 55.04 29.58
CA MET A 13 -14.17 54.11 30.43
C MET A 13 -15.20 53.30 29.66
N ILE A 14 -15.89 53.90 28.68
CA ILE A 14 -16.87 53.19 27.85
C ILE A 14 -16.18 52.11 26.98
N VAL A 15 -15.03 52.44 26.39
CA VAL A 15 -14.25 51.49 25.59
C VAL A 15 -13.71 50.36 26.47
N ALA A 16 -13.20 50.68 27.67
CA ALA A 16 -12.71 49.68 28.62
C ALA A 16 -13.84 48.74 29.09
N ALA A 17 -15.03 49.28 29.37
CA ALA A 17 -16.19 48.47 29.76
C ALA A 17 -16.66 47.55 28.62
N TYR A 18 -16.65 48.03 27.37
CA TYR A 18 -17.03 47.24 26.20
C TYR A 18 -16.01 46.13 25.91
N LEU A 19 -14.71 46.44 25.97
CA LEU A 19 -13.64 45.44 25.82
C LEU A 19 -13.66 44.42 26.97
N GLY A 20 -13.93 44.86 28.20
CA GLY A 20 -14.11 43.97 29.35
C GLY A 20 -15.31 43.04 29.20
N TYR A 21 -16.43 43.53 28.66
CA TYR A 21 -17.62 42.72 28.38
C TYR A 21 -17.35 41.66 27.29
N LEU A 22 -16.67 42.04 26.20
CA LEU A 22 -16.28 41.11 25.15
C LEU A 22 -15.28 40.07 25.68
N GLY A 23 -14.25 40.51 26.41
CA GLY A 23 -13.27 39.64 27.05
C GLY A 23 -13.95 38.61 27.95
N ASN A 24 -14.83 39.03 28.86
CA ASN A 24 -15.55 38.12 29.74
C ASN A 24 -16.42 37.10 29.01
N LYS A 25 -17.05 37.47 27.87
CA LYS A 25 -17.84 36.52 27.07
C LYS A 25 -16.98 35.46 26.39
N PHE A 26 -15.79 35.82 25.91
CA PHE A 26 -14.84 34.86 25.34
C PHE A 26 -14.26 33.96 26.41
N THR A 27 -13.82 34.52 27.54
CA THR A 27 -13.26 33.73 28.65
C THR A 27 -14.31 32.81 29.27
N ALA A 28 -15.58 33.22 29.35
CA ALA A 28 -16.67 32.37 29.83
C ALA A 28 -16.95 31.18 28.90
N ARG A 29 -16.90 31.38 27.57
CA ARG A 29 -17.05 30.29 26.60
C ARG A 29 -15.89 29.31 26.67
N SER A 30 -14.65 29.80 26.73
CA SER A 30 -13.47 28.94 26.89
C SER A 30 -13.49 28.18 28.22
N ALA A 31 -13.94 28.81 29.31
CA ALA A 31 -14.11 28.11 30.59
C ALA A 31 -15.23 27.05 30.55
N GLU A 32 -16.30 27.27 29.79
CA GLU A 32 -17.35 26.28 29.60
C GLU A 32 -16.87 25.09 28.75
N GLU A 33 -16.10 25.36 27.70
CA GLU A 33 -15.53 24.35 26.81
C GLU A 33 -14.45 23.52 27.51
N THR A 34 -13.56 24.16 28.29
CA THR A 34 -12.59 23.48 29.15
C THR A 34 -13.28 22.65 30.21
N LYS A 35 -14.36 23.14 30.85
CA LYS A 35 -15.14 22.33 31.81
C LYS A 35 -15.78 21.12 31.15
N ARG A 36 -16.28 21.23 29.91
CA ARG A 36 -16.85 20.08 29.18
C ARG A 36 -15.78 19.02 28.90
N ILE A 37 -14.56 19.44 28.53
CA ILE A 37 -13.42 18.55 28.27
C ILE A 37 -12.90 17.91 29.57
N GLU A 38 -12.85 18.67 30.68
CA GLU A 38 -12.44 18.17 32.00
C GLU A 38 -13.47 17.20 32.61
N THR A 39 -14.75 17.34 32.27
CA THR A 39 -15.83 16.45 32.76
C THR A 39 -15.92 15.16 31.95
N SER A 40 -15.50 15.16 30.68
CA SER A 40 -15.38 13.93 29.88
C SER A 40 -14.08 13.21 30.24
N LYS A 41 -14.16 12.17 31.07
CA LYS A 41 -13.04 11.23 31.24
C LYS A 41 -12.63 10.65 29.88
N PRO A 42 -11.34 10.40 29.63
CA PRO A 42 -10.92 9.73 28.40
C PRO A 42 -11.63 8.38 28.27
N ASP A 43 -12.29 8.16 27.14
CA ASP A 43 -12.97 6.91 26.82
C ASP A 43 -11.94 5.86 26.37
N TRP A 44 -11.29 5.26 27.36
CA TRP A 44 -10.26 4.24 27.16
C TRP A 44 -10.82 2.97 26.53
N ASP A 45 -12.10 2.68 26.73
CA ASP A 45 -12.77 1.50 26.16
C ASP A 45 -12.92 1.68 24.65
N ALA A 46 -13.44 2.82 24.19
CA ALA A 46 -13.55 3.11 22.76
C ALA A 46 -12.17 3.19 22.06
N PHE A 47 -11.13 3.68 22.76
CA PHE A 47 -9.76 3.69 22.23
C PHE A 47 -9.22 2.26 22.07
N THR A 48 -9.37 1.42 23.09
CA THR A 48 -8.89 0.04 23.09
C THR A 48 -9.63 -0.79 22.04
N GLU A 49 -10.94 -0.61 21.92
CA GLU A 49 -11.75 -1.28 20.91
C GLU A 49 -11.29 -0.93 19.48
N ARG A 50 -11.02 0.36 19.20
CA ARG A 50 -10.49 0.79 17.90
C ARG A 50 -9.10 0.20 17.60
N ILE A 51 -8.26 0.07 18.62
CA ILE A 51 -6.95 -0.58 18.46
C ILE A 51 -7.13 -2.06 18.14
N MET A 52 -7.98 -2.78 18.89
CA MET A 52 -8.24 -4.20 18.65
C MET A 52 -8.80 -4.43 17.24
N GLN A 53 -9.79 -3.65 16.82
CA GLN A 53 -10.35 -3.72 15.46
C GLN A 53 -9.29 -3.50 14.38
N ARG A 54 -8.35 -2.56 14.60
CA ARG A 54 -7.25 -2.32 13.66
C ARG A 54 -6.25 -3.47 13.64
N LEU A 55 -5.93 -4.05 14.79
CA LEU A 55 -5.04 -5.20 14.89
C LEU A 55 -5.63 -6.44 14.22
N ASP A 56 -6.92 -6.70 14.44
CA ASP A 56 -7.64 -7.81 13.80
C ASP A 56 -7.65 -7.65 12.28
N ALA A 57 -7.95 -6.45 11.79
CA ALA A 57 -7.92 -6.15 10.35
C ALA A 57 -6.51 -6.33 9.75
N GLN A 58 -5.47 -5.90 10.46
CA GLN A 58 -4.08 -6.12 10.03
C GLN A 58 -3.70 -7.59 10.03
N GLN A 59 -4.17 -8.37 11.01
CA GLN A 59 -3.89 -9.80 11.08
C GLN A 59 -4.53 -10.56 9.91
N VAL A 60 -5.77 -10.21 9.55
CA VAL A 60 -6.47 -10.79 8.38
C VAL A 60 -5.72 -10.44 7.09
N GLU A 61 -5.31 -9.18 6.92
CA GLU A 61 -4.58 -8.75 5.73
C GLU A 61 -3.23 -9.47 5.60
N LEU A 62 -2.46 -9.57 6.69
CA LEU A 62 -1.18 -10.30 6.71
C LEU A 62 -1.37 -11.78 6.37
N LYS A 63 -2.44 -12.41 6.87
CA LYS A 63 -2.76 -13.81 6.55
C LYS A 63 -3.08 -13.98 5.06
N ASN A 64 -3.92 -13.10 4.51
CA ASN A 64 -4.26 -13.13 3.09
C ASN A 64 -3.02 -12.95 2.20
N GLN A 65 -2.12 -12.03 2.57
CA GLN A 65 -0.86 -11.84 1.86
C GLN A 65 0.05 -13.07 1.96
N ALA A 66 0.15 -13.70 3.13
CA ALA A 66 0.91 -14.92 3.30
C ALA A 66 0.36 -16.07 2.44
N ASP A 67 -0.96 -16.24 2.41
CA ASP A 67 -1.63 -17.26 1.59
C ASP A 67 -1.40 -17.03 0.09
N GLN A 68 -1.44 -15.78 -0.37
CA GLN A 68 -1.11 -15.41 -1.75
C GLN A 68 0.36 -15.73 -2.09
N ILE A 69 1.30 -15.42 -1.18
CA ILE A 69 2.72 -15.71 -1.38
C ILE A 69 2.94 -17.23 -1.51
N ILE A 70 2.29 -18.03 -0.67
CA ILE A 70 2.39 -19.50 -0.73
C ILE A 70 1.85 -20.02 -2.06
N SER A 71 0.67 -19.55 -2.48
CA SER A 71 0.08 -19.92 -3.77
C SER A 71 0.97 -19.56 -4.96
N LEU A 72 1.54 -18.35 -4.95
CA LEU A 72 2.45 -17.89 -6.00
C LEU A 72 3.73 -18.74 -6.06
N ARG A 73 4.33 -19.05 -4.90
CA ARG A 73 5.52 -19.91 -4.83
C ARG A 73 5.25 -21.29 -5.42
N SER A 74 4.14 -21.92 -5.04
CA SER A 74 3.75 -23.22 -5.60
C SER A 74 3.58 -23.17 -7.12
N ARG A 75 2.95 -22.12 -7.66
CA ARG A 75 2.80 -21.94 -9.11
C ARG A 75 4.15 -21.76 -9.81
N VAL A 76 5.08 -21.01 -9.21
CA VAL A 76 6.43 -20.84 -9.77
C VAL A 76 7.17 -22.18 -9.81
N GLU A 77 7.10 -22.98 -8.75
CA GLU A 77 7.73 -24.31 -8.71
C GLU A 77 7.15 -25.24 -9.79
N THR A 78 5.82 -25.31 -9.92
CA THR A 78 5.18 -26.11 -10.98
C THR A 78 5.57 -25.62 -12.38
N LEU A 79 5.65 -24.31 -12.59
CA LEU A 79 6.09 -23.73 -13.87
C LEU A 79 7.55 -24.09 -14.16
N GLN A 80 8.43 -24.00 -13.17
CA GLN A 80 9.83 -24.39 -13.31
C GLN A 80 9.95 -25.87 -13.70
N GLU A 81 9.24 -26.76 -13.01
CA GLU A 81 9.24 -28.18 -13.33
C GLU A 81 8.70 -28.45 -14.74
N THR A 82 7.65 -27.74 -15.15
CA THR A 82 7.07 -27.86 -16.50
C THR A 82 8.05 -27.39 -17.57
N ILE A 83 8.74 -26.27 -17.34
CA ILE A 83 9.77 -25.74 -18.24
C ILE A 83 10.93 -26.72 -18.35
N GLU A 84 11.42 -27.26 -17.24
CA GLU A 84 12.51 -28.24 -17.27
C GLU A 84 12.10 -29.54 -17.98
N SER A 85 10.90 -30.04 -17.72
CA SER A 85 10.35 -31.21 -18.40
C SER A 85 10.24 -30.99 -19.91
N THR A 86 9.75 -29.81 -20.30
CA THR A 86 9.64 -29.42 -21.71
C THR A 86 11.01 -29.28 -22.35
N ARG A 87 11.97 -28.64 -21.66
CA ARG A 87 13.36 -28.51 -22.10
C ARG A 87 14.00 -29.87 -22.32
N ARG A 88 13.81 -30.83 -21.40
CA ARG A 88 14.34 -32.20 -21.55
C ARG A 88 13.76 -32.89 -22.80
N LYS A 89 12.44 -32.79 -23.00
CA LYS A 89 11.76 -33.35 -24.19
C LYS A 89 12.25 -32.69 -25.48
N TYR A 90 12.41 -31.37 -25.46
CA TYR A 90 12.93 -30.60 -26.58
C TYR A 90 14.32 -31.10 -26.99
N TRP A 91 15.28 -31.14 -26.05
CA TRP A 91 16.64 -31.60 -26.36
C TRP A 91 16.71 -33.08 -26.76
N ALA A 92 15.84 -33.93 -26.20
CA ALA A 92 15.71 -35.30 -26.67
C ALA A 92 15.23 -35.38 -28.13
N ALA A 93 14.26 -34.54 -28.52
CA ALA A 93 13.78 -34.45 -29.90
C ALA A 93 14.88 -33.91 -30.85
N ILE A 94 15.57 -32.83 -30.47
CA ILE A 94 16.72 -32.27 -31.21
C ILE A 94 17.78 -33.34 -31.43
N GLY A 95 18.14 -34.09 -30.38
CA GLY A 95 19.11 -35.18 -30.48
C GLY A 95 18.66 -36.29 -31.44
N GLY A 96 17.36 -36.61 -31.46
CA GLY A 96 16.76 -37.53 -32.42
C GLY A 96 16.87 -37.03 -33.87
N ILE A 97 16.51 -35.76 -34.10
CA ILE A 97 16.60 -35.13 -35.41
C ILE A 97 18.06 -35.10 -35.89
N ARG A 98 19.00 -34.72 -35.02
CA ARG A 98 20.43 -34.69 -35.35
C ARG A 98 20.96 -36.05 -35.80
N ARG A 99 20.49 -37.16 -35.20
CA ARG A 99 20.84 -38.52 -35.63
C ARG A 99 20.30 -38.90 -37.01
N ILE A 100 19.14 -38.36 -37.39
CA ILE A 100 18.57 -38.56 -38.72
C ILE A 100 19.38 -37.75 -39.73
N VAL A 101 19.62 -36.47 -39.43
CA VAL A 101 20.37 -35.54 -40.29
C VAL A 101 21.81 -35.97 -40.51
N SER A 102 22.45 -36.57 -39.50
CA SER A 102 23.82 -37.10 -39.67
C SER A 102 23.89 -38.28 -40.65
N ARG A 103 22.79 -38.99 -40.87
CA ARG A 103 22.67 -40.09 -41.84
C ARG A 103 22.20 -39.60 -43.21
N ASP A 104 21.29 -38.63 -43.22
CA ASP A 104 20.73 -38.05 -44.44
C ASP A 104 20.67 -36.51 -44.31
N LYS A 105 21.65 -35.85 -44.94
CA LYS A 105 21.73 -34.38 -44.91
C LYS A 105 20.58 -33.71 -45.66
N ALA A 106 20.00 -34.36 -46.67
CA ALA A 106 18.87 -33.81 -47.43
C ALA A 106 17.56 -33.85 -46.63
N ALA A 107 17.50 -34.66 -45.57
CA ALA A 107 16.35 -34.72 -44.67
C ALA A 107 16.11 -33.38 -43.94
N LEU A 108 17.17 -32.61 -43.65
CA LEU A 108 17.04 -31.31 -42.98
C LEU A 108 16.33 -30.28 -43.87
N ASP A 109 16.73 -30.20 -45.14
CA ASP A 109 16.13 -29.30 -46.13
C ASP A 109 14.67 -29.67 -46.43
N THR A 110 14.35 -30.96 -46.36
CA THR A 110 13.00 -31.48 -46.56
C THR A 110 12.09 -31.21 -45.35
N ALA A 111 12.63 -31.29 -44.13
CA ALA A 111 11.86 -31.16 -42.90
C ALA A 111 11.33 -29.73 -42.64
N ARG A 112 11.91 -28.70 -43.29
CA ARG A 112 11.52 -27.28 -43.15
C ARG A 112 11.29 -26.88 -41.69
N LEU A 113 12.29 -27.17 -40.86
CA LEU A 113 12.23 -26.86 -39.44
C LEU A 113 12.13 -25.34 -39.20
N PRO A 114 11.45 -24.89 -38.14
CA PRO A 114 11.53 -23.50 -37.72
C PRO A 114 12.98 -23.06 -37.51
N PRO A 115 13.33 -21.78 -37.77
CA PRO A 115 14.71 -21.31 -37.76
C PRO A 115 15.42 -21.59 -36.43
N ASP A 116 14.75 -21.35 -35.30
CA ASP A 116 15.29 -21.58 -33.96
C ASP A 116 15.64 -23.06 -33.72
N VAL A 117 14.78 -23.98 -34.19
CA VAL A 117 14.98 -25.43 -34.07
C VAL A 117 16.07 -25.89 -35.02
N GLN A 118 16.14 -25.31 -36.22
CA GLN A 118 17.16 -25.63 -37.21
C GLN A 118 18.55 -25.24 -36.70
N GLU A 119 18.69 -24.06 -36.09
CA GLU A 119 19.92 -23.62 -35.45
C GLU A 119 20.32 -24.56 -34.30
N ASP A 120 19.38 -24.93 -33.43
CA ASP A 120 19.65 -25.86 -32.33
C ASP A 120 20.05 -27.27 -32.82
N VAL A 121 19.51 -27.74 -33.95
CA VAL A 121 19.91 -29.02 -34.54
C VAL A 121 21.35 -28.96 -35.08
N LEU A 122 21.74 -27.83 -35.69
CA LEU A 122 23.03 -27.64 -36.34
C LEU A 122 24.16 -27.25 -35.36
N ASN A 123 23.86 -26.38 -34.40
CA ASN A 123 24.83 -25.69 -33.55
C ASN A 123 24.70 -25.99 -32.04
N GLY A 124 23.57 -26.59 -31.60
CA GLY A 124 23.28 -26.87 -30.19
C GLY A 124 24.03 -28.04 -29.56
#